data_AF-A0A3B9U9D7-F1
#
_entry.id   AF-A0A3B9U9D7-F1
#
_cell.length_a   1.000
_cell.length_b   1.000
_cell.length_c   1.000
_cell.angle_alpha   90.00
_cell.angle_beta   90.00
_cell.angle_gamma   90.00
#
_symmetry.space_group_name_H-M   'P 1'
#
loop_
_entity.id
_entity.type
_entity.pdbx_description
1 polymer ?
#
loop_
_entity_poly.entity_id
_entity_poly.type
_entity_poly.pdbx_seq_one_letter_code
_entity_poly.pdbx_strand_id
1 'polypeptide(L)'
;MMNFVSIVILCILDQIRFEFVGNVSAFDIFVIFYFWLYVMKNRGLGVFQHDAEIMRLSKCFAALLVVQIVSETLVDNSLQNAARGVAVTAMCYLKFLFVLGLFFKNRSNIVFFLVGTLIANILFFRVNDFFGLGEMDVDFQDVKSGEGIAMAYFKFKISPLINSAAVLLSVWLGFKNLKASIVFIALGAISIVLGARGNGLILLVSGLIPLFLYERIRWNKKMVFMGTALALAVGAYSYKMYVDSVLSGKIYGGNAHTQIAKMDNPYNVLELLKIGRTEPFVGLNAFADSPWVGWGAWARDPGMYYNTMLLEIQGARIDKCKLNIDVIPTHSVIVGYGVYNGVLAMLLSVLIIAFFIRCGVIALRRQSIFSFVLTSSLIGLIWDSLFSPISSMRFQFVLYFACIYYIYKMMQYPDLAYRYGYIEKDNQ
;
A
#
# COMPACT_ATOMS: atom_id res chain seq x y z
N MET A 1 5.40 -15.12 26.59
CA MET A 1 5.78 -15.27 25.17
C MET A 1 4.50 -15.09 24.36
N MET A 2 4.43 -14.23 23.33
CA MET A 2 3.20 -14.16 22.54
C MET A 2 3.11 -15.43 21.68
N ASN A 3 2.04 -16.19 21.85
CA ASN A 3 1.77 -17.40 21.08
C ASN A 3 1.03 -17.05 19.78
N PHE A 4 0.87 -18.03 18.89
CA PHE A 4 0.14 -17.90 17.63
C PHE A 4 -1.22 -17.19 17.81
N VAL A 5 -1.99 -17.65 18.80
CA VAL A 5 -3.33 -17.12 19.11
C VAL A 5 -3.27 -15.62 19.40
N SER A 6 -2.28 -15.17 20.18
CA SER A 6 -2.11 -13.76 20.52
C SER A 6 -1.87 -12.90 19.27
N ILE A 7 -1.06 -13.36 18.31
CA ILE A 7 -0.77 -12.61 17.08
C ILE A 7 -2.01 -12.55 16.17
N VAL A 8 -2.75 -13.65 16.05
CA VAL A 8 -4.01 -13.67 15.29
C VAL A 8 -5.03 -12.70 15.91
N ILE A 9 -5.15 -12.69 17.24
CA ILE A 9 -6.01 -11.73 17.95
C ILE A 9 -5.59 -10.28 17.63
N LEU A 10 -4.29 -9.96 17.64
CA LEU A 10 -3.84 -8.60 17.27
C LEU A 10 -4.26 -8.21 15.84
N CYS A 11 -4.19 -9.13 14.88
CA CYS A 11 -4.61 -8.88 13.50
C CYS A 11 -6.12 -8.63 13.40
N ILE A 12 -6.92 -9.38 14.18
CA ILE A 12 -8.38 -9.18 14.31
C ILE A 12 -8.67 -7.83 14.96
N LEU A 13 -7.96 -7.46 16.03
CA LEU A 13 -8.11 -6.19 16.72
C LEU A 13 -7.79 -4.98 15.82
N ASP A 14 -6.95 -5.15 14.80
CA ASP A 14 -6.66 -4.07 13.84
C ASP A 14 -7.85 -3.75 12.92
N GLN A 15 -8.79 -4.69 12.76
CA GLN A 15 -10.02 -4.51 11.99
C GLN A 15 -11.17 -3.93 12.81
N ILE A 16 -11.09 -3.96 14.15
CA ILE A 16 -12.08 -3.36 15.04
C ILE A 16 -11.73 -1.89 15.21
N ARG A 17 -12.57 -1.00 14.69
CA ARG A 17 -12.32 0.45 14.66
C ARG A 17 -13.40 1.22 15.43
N PHE A 18 -12.97 2.30 16.06
CA PHE A 18 -13.80 3.22 16.82
C PHE A 18 -13.61 4.64 16.32
N GLU A 19 -14.67 5.45 16.35
CA GLU A 19 -14.57 6.88 16.08
C GLU A 19 -14.11 7.62 17.34
N PHE A 20 -12.81 7.82 17.47
CA PHE A 20 -12.19 8.60 18.54
C PHE A 20 -11.02 9.40 17.97
N VAL A 21 -11.20 10.71 17.77
CA VAL A 21 -10.23 11.58 17.05
C VAL A 21 -9.88 10.96 15.69
N GLY A 22 -10.92 10.67 14.90
CA GLY A 22 -10.82 9.89 13.66
C GLY A 22 -11.09 8.40 13.91
N ASN A 23 -10.79 7.55 12.93
CA ASN A 23 -10.94 6.10 13.07
C ASN A 23 -9.73 5.54 13.80
N VAL A 24 -9.82 4.96 15.00
CA VAL A 24 -8.73 4.32 15.75
C VAL A 24 -9.02 2.84 15.91
N SER A 25 -8.05 1.95 15.65
CA SER A 25 -8.25 0.50 15.83
C SER A 25 -8.01 0.05 17.28
N ALA A 26 -8.60 -1.07 17.69
CA ALA A 26 -8.31 -1.66 19.00
C ALA A 26 -6.81 -2.04 19.11
N PHE A 27 -6.19 -2.42 17.99
CA PHE A 27 -4.75 -2.65 17.94
C PHE A 27 -3.94 -1.36 18.14
N ASP A 28 -4.39 -0.22 17.63
CA ASP A 28 -3.75 1.08 17.90
C ASP A 28 -3.71 1.37 19.41
N ILE A 29 -4.84 1.19 20.11
CA ILE A 29 -4.94 1.39 21.57
C ILE A 29 -3.98 0.46 22.31
N PHE A 30 -3.96 -0.83 21.93
CA PHE A 30 -3.05 -1.81 22.53
C PHE A 30 -1.57 -1.40 22.36
N VAL A 31 -1.18 -0.92 21.18
CA VAL A 31 0.19 -0.49 20.90
C VAL A 31 0.55 0.77 21.69
N ILE A 32 -0.35 1.75 21.80
CA ILE A 32 -0.13 2.93 22.66
C ILE A 32 0.13 2.50 24.10
N PHE A 33 -0.74 1.63 24.65
CA PHE A 33 -0.59 1.14 26.01
C PHE A 33 0.71 0.33 26.20
N TYR A 34 1.09 -0.49 25.21
CA TYR A 34 2.35 -1.23 25.21
C TYR A 34 3.56 -0.29 25.30
N PHE A 35 3.62 0.74 24.45
CA PHE A 35 4.73 1.69 24.46
C PHE A 35 4.73 2.56 25.71
N TRP A 36 3.56 2.96 26.21
CA TRP A 36 3.46 3.69 27.47
C TRP A 36 4.08 2.89 28.62
N LEU A 37 3.74 1.61 28.78
CA LEU A 37 4.37 0.73 29.77
C LEU A 37 5.88 0.53 29.52
N TYR A 38 6.31 0.51 28.26
CA TYR A 38 7.71 0.35 27.89
C TYR A 38 8.55 1.57 28.28
N VAL A 39 8.01 2.77 28.04
CA VAL A 39 8.59 4.06 28.45
C VAL A 39 8.63 4.18 29.97
N MET A 40 7.55 3.84 30.67
CA MET A 40 7.50 3.83 32.15
C MET A 40 8.55 2.91 32.79
N LYS A 41 8.96 1.84 32.10
CA LYS A 41 10.05 0.95 32.51
C LYS A 41 11.44 1.45 32.11
N ASN A 42 11.55 2.69 31.63
CA ASN A 42 12.77 3.37 31.19
C ASN A 42 13.56 2.61 30.12
N ARG A 43 12.86 1.85 29.26
CA ARG A 43 13.49 1.03 28.23
C ARG A 43 13.64 1.72 26.88
N GLY A 44 13.14 2.96 26.73
CA GLY A 44 13.27 3.76 25.50
C GLY A 44 12.86 3.00 24.23
N LEU A 45 13.72 2.96 23.20
CA LEU A 45 13.53 2.14 21.98
C LEU A 45 13.94 0.66 22.16
N GLY A 46 14.40 0.29 23.35
CA GLY A 46 14.70 -1.09 23.70
C GLY A 46 15.82 -1.69 22.86
N VAL A 47 15.55 -2.89 22.33
CA VAL A 47 16.46 -3.66 21.49
C VAL A 47 16.89 -2.88 20.22
N PHE A 48 16.10 -1.89 19.78
CA PHE A 48 16.39 -1.11 18.59
C PHE A 48 17.31 0.10 18.82
N GLN A 49 17.66 0.43 20.07
CA GLN A 49 18.54 1.57 20.38
C GLN A 49 19.94 1.43 19.75
N HIS A 50 20.40 0.19 19.53
CA HIS A 50 21.70 -0.09 18.95
C HIS A 50 21.68 -0.26 17.42
N ASP A 51 20.50 -0.26 16.79
CA ASP A 51 20.39 -0.35 15.34
C ASP A 51 20.46 1.05 14.70
N ALA A 52 21.62 1.38 14.12
CA ALA A 52 21.88 2.69 13.52
C ALA A 52 20.94 3.03 12.34
N GLU A 53 20.38 2.03 11.66
CA GLU A 53 19.40 2.26 10.60
C GLU A 53 18.02 2.61 11.19
N ILE A 54 17.56 1.88 12.21
CA ILE A 54 16.35 2.26 12.95
C ILE A 54 16.51 3.65 13.56
N MET A 55 17.63 3.94 14.22
CA MET A 55 17.83 5.26 14.85
C MET A 55 17.78 6.42 13.86
N ARG A 56 18.29 6.24 12.63
CA ARG A 56 18.14 7.25 11.56
C ARG A 56 16.69 7.38 11.12
N LEU A 57 16.00 6.26 10.94
CA LEU A 57 14.58 6.25 10.61
C LEU A 57 13.72 6.92 11.70
N SER A 58 13.99 6.66 12.98
CA SER A 58 13.34 7.29 14.13
C SER A 58 13.43 8.81 14.05
N LYS A 59 14.61 9.34 13.69
CA LYS A 59 14.84 10.78 13.53
C LYS A 59 14.02 11.35 12.37
N CYS A 60 13.91 10.63 11.25
CA CYS A 60 13.06 11.06 10.12
C CYS A 60 11.58 11.10 10.50
N PHE A 61 11.07 10.08 11.20
CA PHE A 61 9.68 10.10 11.69
C PHE A 61 9.44 11.21 12.72
N ALA A 62 10.38 11.43 13.64
CA ALA A 62 10.29 12.53 14.61
C ALA A 62 10.31 13.89 13.92
N ALA A 63 11.21 14.10 12.95
CA ALA A 63 11.24 15.31 12.14
C ALA A 63 9.92 15.52 11.38
N LEU A 64 9.36 14.46 10.78
CA LEU A 64 8.08 14.53 10.10
C LEU A 64 6.96 14.96 11.05
N LEU A 65 6.86 14.36 12.23
CA LEU A 65 5.88 14.73 13.25
C LEU A 65 6.00 16.21 13.66
N VAL A 66 7.23 16.70 13.87
CA VAL A 66 7.47 18.12 14.18
C VAL A 66 7.01 19.03 13.04
N VAL A 67 7.37 18.70 11.79
CA VAL A 67 6.92 19.47 10.63
C VAL A 67 5.40 19.49 10.52
N GLN A 68 4.73 18.34 10.74
CA GLN A 68 3.28 18.27 10.75
C GLN A 68 2.69 19.18 11.82
N ILE A 69 3.11 19.06 13.08
CA ILE A 69 2.58 19.88 14.19
C ILE A 69 2.77 21.38 13.91
N VAL A 70 3.94 21.79 13.43
CA VAL A 70 4.22 23.20 13.09
C VAL A 70 3.32 23.66 11.96
N SER A 71 3.23 22.88 10.87
CA SER A 71 2.36 23.17 9.73
C SER A 71 0.90 23.32 10.16
N GLU A 72 0.34 22.36 10.90
CA GLU A 72 -1.05 22.40 11.38
C GLU A 72 -1.34 23.64 12.22
N THR A 73 -0.36 24.09 13.01
CA THR A 73 -0.47 25.31 13.82
C THR A 73 -0.42 26.57 12.94
N LEU A 74 0.42 26.60 11.91
CA LEU A 74 0.57 27.75 11.02
C LEU A 74 -0.65 27.98 10.14
N VAL A 75 -1.37 26.92 9.77
CA VAL A 75 -2.61 27.02 8.97
C VAL A 75 -3.88 27.14 9.82
N ASP A 76 -3.74 27.24 11.15
CA ASP A 76 -4.85 27.31 12.11
C ASP A 76 -5.89 26.18 11.91
N ASN A 77 -5.41 24.94 11.68
CA ASN A 77 -6.31 23.81 11.49
C ASN A 77 -6.98 23.42 12.82
N SER A 78 -8.18 22.86 12.72
CA SER A 78 -8.88 22.38 13.90
C SER A 78 -8.06 21.32 14.64
N LEU A 79 -8.04 21.39 15.98
CA LEU A 79 -7.32 20.44 16.82
C LEU A 79 -7.69 18.98 16.51
N GLN A 80 -8.96 18.73 16.18
CA GLN A 80 -9.43 17.39 15.82
C GLN A 80 -8.78 16.89 14.53
N ASN A 81 -8.69 17.71 13.49
CA ASN A 81 -8.07 17.34 12.22
C ASN A 81 -6.55 17.23 12.33
N ALA A 82 -5.91 18.18 13.00
CA ALA A 82 -4.48 18.15 13.27
C ALA A 82 -4.09 16.86 14.02
N ALA A 83 -4.84 16.51 15.07
CA ALA A 83 -4.61 15.29 15.83
C ALA A 83 -4.81 14.03 14.98
N ARG A 84 -5.83 13.99 14.10
CA ARG A 84 -6.02 12.89 13.13
C ARG A 84 -4.80 12.72 12.22
N GLY A 85 -4.27 13.81 11.66
CA GLY A 85 -3.11 13.81 10.77
C GLY A 85 -1.83 13.31 11.45
N VAL A 86 -1.52 13.87 12.62
CA VAL A 86 -0.35 13.48 13.42
C VAL A 86 -0.45 12.03 13.91
N ALA A 87 -1.64 11.58 14.31
CA ALA A 87 -1.87 10.22 14.79
C ALA A 87 -1.56 9.16 13.71
N VAL A 88 -1.83 9.44 12.43
CA VAL A 88 -1.51 8.49 11.34
C VAL A 88 -0.01 8.20 11.29
N THR A 89 0.83 9.23 11.30
CA THR A 89 2.29 9.10 11.26
C THR A 89 2.83 8.45 12.53
N ALA A 90 2.36 8.90 13.70
CA ALA A 90 2.81 8.39 14.99
C ALA A 90 2.46 6.89 15.13
N MET A 91 1.23 6.51 14.80
CA MET A 91 0.77 5.13 14.89
C MET A 91 1.43 4.22 13.87
N CYS A 92 1.68 4.70 12.64
CA CYS A 92 2.49 3.97 11.66
C CYS A 92 3.84 3.55 12.26
N TYR A 93 4.56 4.51 12.85
CA TYR A 93 5.89 4.26 13.40
C TYR A 93 5.86 3.34 14.63
N LEU A 94 4.96 3.59 15.58
CA LEU A 94 4.83 2.75 16.79
C LEU A 94 4.46 1.30 16.42
N LYS A 95 3.45 1.12 15.56
CA LYS A 95 3.05 -0.24 15.12
C LYS A 95 4.16 -0.92 14.34
N PHE A 96 4.88 -0.19 13.49
CA PHE A 96 6.04 -0.72 12.77
C PHE A 96 7.08 -1.29 13.75
N LEU A 97 7.51 -0.52 14.74
CA LEU A 97 8.47 -0.97 15.75
C LEU A 97 7.94 -2.17 16.54
N PHE A 98 6.66 -2.14 16.91
CA PHE A 98 6.02 -3.23 17.66
C PHE A 98 6.01 -4.54 16.85
N VAL A 99 5.50 -4.50 15.61
CA VAL A 99 5.43 -5.67 14.72
C VAL A 99 6.84 -6.17 14.39
N LEU A 100 7.79 -5.27 14.13
CA LEU A 100 9.18 -5.64 13.90
C LEU A 100 9.80 -6.35 15.11
N GLY A 101 9.51 -5.88 16.32
CA GLY A 101 9.94 -6.52 17.57
C GLY A 101 9.36 -7.92 17.74
N LEU A 102 8.12 -8.13 17.30
CA LEU A 102 7.54 -9.48 17.24
C LEU A 102 8.27 -10.38 16.25
N PHE A 103 8.60 -9.88 15.05
CA PHE A 103 9.27 -10.69 14.02
C PHE A 103 10.67 -11.15 14.47
N PHE A 104 11.47 -10.27 15.09
CA PHE A 104 12.79 -10.65 15.60
C PHE A 104 12.74 -11.57 16.83
N LYS A 105 11.63 -11.56 17.59
CA LYS A 105 11.50 -12.42 18.76
C LYS A 105 11.31 -13.89 18.42
N ASN A 106 10.56 -14.19 17.35
CA ASN A 106 10.38 -15.57 16.88
C ASN A 106 10.14 -15.57 15.37
N ARG A 107 10.95 -16.35 14.66
CA ARG A 107 10.89 -16.53 13.21
C ARG A 107 9.51 -16.89 12.66
N SER A 108 8.71 -17.64 13.41
CA SER A 108 7.37 -18.07 12.94
C SER A 108 6.35 -16.92 12.98
N ASN A 109 6.66 -15.82 13.67
CA ASN A 109 5.73 -14.73 13.87
C ASN A 109 5.37 -14.00 12.56
N ILE A 110 6.28 -13.96 11.57
CA ILE A 110 5.93 -13.40 10.26
C ILE A 110 4.82 -14.23 9.58
N VAL A 111 4.92 -15.56 9.63
CA VAL A 111 3.89 -16.46 9.08
C VAL A 111 2.60 -16.33 9.90
N PHE A 112 2.69 -16.29 11.23
CA PHE A 112 1.52 -16.10 12.10
C PHE A 112 0.80 -14.77 11.83
N PHE A 113 1.54 -13.71 11.51
CA PHE A 113 0.97 -12.41 11.17
C PHE A 113 0.30 -12.43 9.79
N LEU A 114 0.88 -13.13 8.81
CA LEU A 114 0.25 -13.33 7.49
C LEU A 114 -1.04 -14.16 7.60
N VAL A 115 -1.02 -15.25 8.40
CA VAL A 115 -2.22 -16.05 8.71
C VAL A 115 -3.26 -15.20 9.42
N GLY A 116 -2.86 -14.47 10.46
CA GLY A 116 -3.76 -13.60 11.23
C GLY A 116 -4.39 -12.52 10.36
N THR A 117 -3.62 -11.92 9.45
CA THR A 117 -4.12 -10.94 8.47
C THR A 117 -5.14 -11.56 7.51
N LEU A 118 -4.86 -12.75 6.98
CA LEU A 118 -5.81 -13.47 6.11
C LEU A 118 -7.11 -13.80 6.85
N ILE A 119 -7.02 -14.33 8.07
CA ILE A 119 -8.18 -14.63 8.92
C ILE A 119 -8.97 -13.35 9.21
N ALA A 120 -8.29 -12.26 9.59
CA ALA A 120 -8.95 -10.99 9.86
C ALA A 120 -9.68 -10.45 8.62
N ASN A 121 -9.08 -10.55 7.44
CA ASN A 121 -9.71 -10.16 6.17
C ASN A 121 -10.94 -11.04 5.83
N ILE A 122 -10.94 -12.31 6.23
CA ILE A 122 -12.10 -13.22 6.07
C ILE A 122 -13.20 -12.91 7.11
N LEU A 123 -12.84 -12.64 8.36
CA LEU A 123 -13.79 -12.40 9.45
C LEU A 123 -14.47 -11.03 9.35
N PHE A 124 -13.70 -9.99 9.05
CA PHE A 124 -14.20 -8.62 8.91
C PHE A 124 -14.59 -8.32 7.46
N PHE A 125 -15.27 -9.28 6.84
CA PHE A 125 -15.82 -9.23 5.50
C PHE A 125 -16.96 -8.19 5.39
N ARG A 126 -16.67 -6.91 5.60
CA ARG A 126 -17.69 -5.85 5.54
C ARG A 126 -17.77 -5.27 4.14
N VAL A 127 -18.94 -5.41 3.52
CA VAL A 127 -19.26 -4.79 2.21
C VAL A 127 -19.27 -3.26 2.34
N ASN A 128 -19.65 -2.72 3.49
CA ASN A 128 -20.06 -1.31 3.61
C ASN A 128 -18.88 -0.35 3.94
N ASP A 129 -17.89 -0.79 4.72
CA ASP A 129 -16.84 0.11 5.23
C ASP A 129 -15.72 0.42 4.20
N PHE A 130 -15.57 -0.39 3.14
CA PHE A 130 -14.46 -0.29 2.19
C PHE A 130 -14.73 0.66 1.01
N PHE A 131 -16.00 0.99 0.79
CA PHE A 131 -16.46 1.86 -0.30
C PHE A 131 -16.77 3.30 0.18
N GLY A 132 -16.58 3.62 1.46
CA GLY A 132 -17.10 4.87 2.01
C GLY A 132 -18.62 4.92 2.06
N LEU A 133 -19.30 3.76 2.13
CA LEU A 133 -20.77 3.65 2.22
C LEU A 133 -21.25 3.80 3.67
N GLY A 134 -20.56 4.65 4.45
CA GLY A 134 -21.18 5.23 5.63
C GLY A 134 -22.35 6.14 5.25
N GLU A 135 -22.36 6.66 4.02
CA GLU A 135 -23.37 7.61 3.53
C GLU A 135 -23.39 7.76 2.00
N MET A 136 -22.65 6.93 1.27
CA MET A 136 -22.87 6.80 -0.17
C MET A 136 -23.87 5.68 -0.36
N ASP A 137 -25.11 6.03 -0.68
CA ASP A 137 -25.86 5.20 -1.60
C ASP A 137 -24.97 5.07 -2.83
N VAL A 138 -24.28 3.93 -2.99
CA VAL A 138 -23.94 3.54 -4.36
C VAL A 138 -25.29 3.52 -5.02
N ASP A 139 -25.51 4.46 -5.92
CA ASP A 139 -26.66 4.42 -6.78
C ASP A 139 -26.52 3.12 -7.56
N PHE A 140 -27.15 2.06 -7.05
CA PHE A 140 -27.25 0.77 -7.70
C PHE A 140 -27.92 0.93 -9.08
N GLN A 141 -28.42 2.12 -9.41
CA GLN A 141 -28.89 2.50 -10.75
C GLN A 141 -27.79 2.53 -11.83
N ASP A 142 -26.51 2.71 -11.50
CA ASP A 142 -25.43 2.66 -12.51
C ASP A 142 -24.83 1.26 -12.68
N VAL A 143 -25.16 0.32 -11.79
CA VAL A 143 -24.84 -1.10 -11.96
C VAL A 143 -26.06 -1.82 -12.54
N LYS A 144 -26.43 -1.46 -13.77
CA LYS A 144 -27.59 -2.01 -14.49
C LYS A 144 -27.52 -3.51 -14.81
N SER A 145 -26.48 -4.24 -14.40
CA SER A 145 -26.36 -5.69 -14.61
C SER A 145 -25.69 -6.39 -13.42
N GLY A 146 -26.16 -7.59 -13.08
CA GLY A 146 -25.58 -8.42 -12.01
C GLY A 146 -24.08 -8.73 -12.20
N GLU A 147 -23.58 -8.64 -13.43
CA GLU A 147 -22.15 -8.78 -13.75
C GLU A 147 -21.29 -7.63 -13.19
N GLY A 148 -21.79 -6.40 -13.17
CA GLY A 148 -21.06 -5.26 -12.60
C GLY A 148 -20.88 -5.38 -11.08
N ILE A 149 -21.89 -5.93 -10.38
CA ILE A 149 -21.83 -6.20 -8.94
C ILE A 149 -20.80 -7.29 -8.65
N ALA A 150 -20.81 -8.38 -9.44
CA ALA A 150 -19.86 -9.48 -9.30
C ALA A 150 -18.40 -9.01 -9.51
N MET A 151 -18.16 -8.12 -10.47
CA MET A 151 -16.83 -7.59 -10.76
C MET A 151 -16.34 -6.61 -9.69
N ALA A 152 -17.22 -5.74 -9.17
CA ALA A 152 -16.88 -4.89 -8.02
C ALA A 152 -16.56 -5.75 -6.78
N TYR A 153 -17.36 -6.79 -6.53
CA TYR A 153 -17.14 -7.74 -5.46
C TYR A 153 -15.79 -8.47 -5.61
N PHE A 154 -15.46 -8.94 -6.81
CA PHE A 154 -14.15 -9.56 -7.06
C PHE A 154 -13.00 -8.59 -6.78
N LYS A 155 -13.08 -7.36 -7.33
CA LYS A 155 -12.05 -6.33 -7.20
C LYS A 155 -11.74 -5.98 -5.75
N PHE A 156 -12.78 -5.72 -4.95
CA PHE A 156 -12.62 -5.16 -3.61
C PHE A 156 -12.55 -6.23 -2.52
N LYS A 157 -13.00 -7.46 -2.79
CA LYS A 157 -13.04 -8.52 -1.76
C LYS A 157 -12.18 -9.73 -2.09
N ILE A 158 -12.44 -10.36 -3.24
CA ILE A 158 -11.80 -11.63 -3.58
C ILE A 158 -10.33 -11.42 -3.95
N SER A 159 -10.02 -10.39 -4.74
CA SER A 159 -8.64 -10.13 -5.18
C SER A 159 -7.67 -9.85 -4.01
N PRO A 160 -7.99 -9.02 -2.99
CA PRO A 160 -7.16 -8.90 -1.79
C PRO A 160 -6.95 -10.20 -1.02
N LEU A 161 -7.98 -11.06 -0.93
CA LEU A 161 -7.89 -12.36 -0.28
C LEU A 161 -6.98 -13.31 -1.07
N ILE A 162 -7.12 -13.36 -2.40
CA ILE A 162 -6.23 -14.13 -3.28
C ILE A 162 -4.78 -13.68 -3.08
N ASN A 163 -4.52 -12.37 -3.04
CA ASN A 163 -3.17 -11.86 -2.84
C ASN A 163 -2.60 -12.26 -1.47
N SER A 164 -3.38 -12.07 -0.40
CA SER A 164 -2.98 -12.45 0.97
C SER A 164 -2.71 -13.95 1.08
N ALA A 165 -3.57 -14.78 0.49
CA ALA A 165 -3.42 -16.23 0.48
C ALA A 165 -2.21 -16.67 -0.36
N ALA A 166 -2.01 -16.11 -1.55
CA ALA A 166 -0.88 -16.44 -2.42
C ALA A 166 0.46 -16.14 -1.73
N VAL A 167 0.57 -14.96 -1.10
CA VAL A 167 1.76 -14.56 -0.34
C VAL A 167 1.99 -15.48 0.88
N LEU A 168 0.94 -15.82 1.63
CA LEU A 168 1.05 -16.77 2.74
C LEU A 168 1.52 -18.16 2.29
N LEU A 169 0.86 -18.71 1.26
CA LEU A 169 1.18 -20.02 0.71
C LEU A 169 2.61 -20.07 0.18
N SER A 170 3.11 -18.98 -0.41
CA SER A 170 4.50 -18.90 -0.90
C SER A 170 5.53 -19.14 0.19
N VAL A 171 5.29 -18.64 1.42
CA VAL A 171 6.18 -18.84 2.56
C VAL A 171 5.95 -20.21 3.18
N TRP A 172 4.68 -20.58 3.40
CA TRP A 172 4.32 -21.82 4.10
C TRP A 172 4.79 -23.07 3.35
N LEU A 173 4.67 -23.06 2.03
CA LEU A 173 5.12 -24.15 1.16
C LEU A 173 6.59 -24.01 0.75
N GLY A 174 7.28 -22.95 1.20
CA GLY A 174 8.68 -22.70 0.87
C GLY A 174 8.94 -22.58 -0.63
N PHE A 175 8.05 -21.90 -1.36
CA PHE A 175 8.14 -21.79 -2.82
C PHE A 175 9.40 -21.04 -3.25
N LYS A 176 10.29 -21.77 -3.95
CA LYS A 176 11.53 -21.25 -4.55
C LYS A 176 11.67 -21.64 -6.02
N ASN A 177 10.56 -21.76 -6.75
CA ASN A 177 10.58 -22.36 -8.07
C ASN A 177 9.80 -21.58 -9.12
N LEU A 178 10.08 -21.94 -10.38
CA LEU A 178 9.44 -21.42 -11.58
C LEU A 178 7.91 -21.57 -11.54
N LYS A 179 7.41 -22.72 -11.06
CA LYS A 179 5.97 -23.03 -11.02
C LYS A 179 5.21 -22.02 -10.15
N ALA A 180 5.73 -21.69 -8.98
CA ALA A 180 5.14 -20.69 -8.10
C ALA A 180 5.08 -19.31 -8.77
N SER A 181 6.14 -18.93 -9.49
CA SER A 181 6.18 -17.68 -10.23
C SER A 181 5.11 -17.61 -11.33
N ILE A 182 4.91 -18.70 -12.07
CA ILE A 182 3.86 -18.83 -13.09
C ILE A 182 2.46 -18.68 -12.46
N VAL A 183 2.22 -19.28 -11.29
CA VAL A 183 0.95 -19.15 -10.57
C VAL A 183 0.68 -17.70 -10.19
N PHE A 184 1.66 -16.97 -9.66
CA PHE A 184 1.51 -15.54 -9.34
C PHE A 184 1.20 -14.70 -10.58
N ILE A 185 1.89 -14.95 -11.70
CA ILE A 185 1.66 -14.26 -12.98
C ILE A 185 0.22 -14.54 -13.47
N ALA A 186 -0.22 -15.79 -13.43
CA ALA A 186 -1.55 -16.19 -13.85
C ALA A 186 -2.64 -15.55 -12.98
N LEU A 187 -2.50 -15.58 -11.65
CA LEU A 187 -3.43 -14.94 -10.71
C LEU A 187 -3.48 -13.42 -10.91
N GLY A 188 -2.34 -12.80 -11.18
CA GLY A 188 -2.25 -11.38 -11.50
C GLY A 188 -2.96 -11.01 -12.79
N ALA A 189 -2.73 -11.77 -13.87
CA ALA A 189 -3.39 -11.57 -15.17
C ALA A 189 -4.91 -11.76 -15.07
N ILE A 190 -5.38 -12.82 -14.41
CA ILE A 190 -6.82 -13.05 -14.14
C ILE A 190 -7.40 -11.87 -13.36
N SER A 191 -6.69 -11.38 -12.34
CA SER A 191 -7.16 -10.25 -11.55
C SER A 191 -7.29 -8.95 -12.37
N ILE A 192 -6.40 -8.71 -13.32
CA ILE A 192 -6.47 -7.56 -14.24
C ILE A 192 -7.70 -7.67 -15.14
N VAL A 193 -7.92 -8.83 -15.75
CA VAL A 193 -9.07 -9.09 -16.64
C VAL A 193 -10.40 -8.91 -15.90
N LEU A 194 -10.48 -9.35 -14.64
CA LEU A 194 -11.66 -9.21 -13.78
C LEU A 194 -11.78 -7.81 -13.12
N GLY A 195 -11.00 -6.82 -13.58
CA GLY A 195 -11.12 -5.41 -13.17
C GLY A 195 -10.34 -5.02 -11.91
N ALA A 196 -9.68 -5.96 -11.23
CA ALA A 196 -8.84 -5.73 -10.04
C ALA A 196 -7.40 -5.31 -10.41
N ARG A 197 -7.27 -4.31 -11.29
CA ARG A 197 -6.00 -3.92 -11.95
C ARG A 197 -4.82 -3.69 -11.00
N GLY A 198 -5.01 -2.94 -9.91
CA GLY A 198 -3.93 -2.63 -8.95
C GLY A 198 -3.39 -3.88 -8.24
N ASN A 199 -4.27 -4.68 -7.64
CA ASN A 199 -3.89 -5.94 -6.99
C ASN A 199 -3.33 -6.95 -7.98
N GLY A 200 -3.91 -7.00 -9.19
CA GLY A 200 -3.43 -7.85 -10.27
C GLY A 200 -2.01 -7.48 -10.72
N LEU A 201 -1.70 -6.18 -10.81
CA LEU A 201 -0.34 -5.70 -11.10
C LEU A 201 0.65 -6.08 -10.00
N ILE A 202 0.27 -5.91 -8.72
CA ILE A 202 1.10 -6.32 -7.58
C ILE A 202 1.44 -7.82 -7.70
N LEU A 203 0.43 -8.68 -7.89
CA LEU A 203 0.62 -10.13 -8.03
C LEU A 203 1.47 -10.51 -9.25
N LEU A 204 1.20 -9.88 -10.39
CA LEU A 204 1.91 -10.12 -11.64
C LEU A 204 3.40 -9.81 -11.48
N VAL A 205 3.75 -8.63 -10.95
CA VAL A 205 5.15 -8.24 -10.73
C VAL A 205 5.81 -9.10 -9.64
N SER A 206 5.05 -9.48 -8.61
CA SER A 206 5.49 -10.44 -7.59
C SER A 206 5.76 -11.84 -8.11
N GLY A 207 5.23 -12.23 -9.27
CA GLY A 207 5.64 -13.43 -9.98
C GLY A 207 6.84 -13.21 -10.89
N LEU A 208 6.86 -12.09 -11.63
CA LEU A 208 7.94 -11.79 -12.59
C LEU A 208 9.31 -11.58 -11.94
N ILE A 209 9.40 -10.84 -10.82
CA ILE A 209 10.72 -10.58 -10.21
C ILE A 209 11.36 -11.88 -9.68
N PRO A 210 10.67 -12.72 -8.87
CA PRO A 210 11.21 -14.01 -8.46
C PRO A 210 11.53 -14.94 -9.63
N LEU A 211 10.72 -14.96 -10.71
CA LEU A 211 11.02 -15.71 -11.93
C LEU A 211 12.42 -15.40 -12.45
N PHE A 212 12.73 -14.11 -12.59
CA PHE A 212 14.03 -13.62 -13.05
C PHE A 212 15.17 -13.90 -12.06
N LEU A 213 14.86 -13.94 -10.76
CA LEU A 213 15.84 -14.30 -9.75
C LEU A 213 16.19 -15.79 -9.85
N TYR A 214 15.19 -16.68 -9.95
CA TYR A 214 15.38 -18.14 -9.91
C TYR A 214 16.16 -18.70 -11.10
N GLU A 215 15.98 -18.12 -12.29
CA GLU A 215 16.72 -18.53 -13.50
C GLU A 215 18.22 -18.16 -13.46
N ARG A 216 18.71 -17.57 -12.36
CA ARG A 216 20.11 -17.16 -12.15
C ARG A 216 20.70 -16.41 -13.35
N ILE A 217 19.85 -15.65 -14.05
CA ILE A 217 20.24 -14.92 -15.25
C ILE A 217 21.31 -13.91 -14.85
N ARG A 218 22.48 -14.00 -15.48
CA ARG A 218 23.55 -13.01 -15.28
C ARG A 218 23.18 -11.73 -16.00
N TRP A 219 22.56 -10.80 -15.27
CA TRP A 219 22.16 -9.51 -15.78
C TRP A 219 23.38 -8.65 -16.14
N ASN A 220 23.69 -8.57 -17.42
CA ASN A 220 24.55 -7.51 -17.95
C ASN A 220 23.70 -6.31 -18.40
N LYS A 221 24.30 -5.13 -18.54
CA LYS A 221 23.58 -3.90 -18.92
C LYS A 221 22.78 -4.06 -20.24
N LYS A 222 23.29 -4.84 -21.20
CA LYS A 222 22.61 -5.11 -22.48
C LYS A 222 21.37 -6.00 -22.29
N MET A 223 21.45 -7.04 -21.47
CA MET A 223 20.32 -7.93 -21.16
C MET A 223 19.25 -7.22 -20.34
N VAL A 224 19.64 -6.35 -19.40
CA VAL A 224 18.69 -5.47 -18.71
C VAL A 224 17.99 -4.58 -19.74
N PHE A 225 18.74 -3.88 -20.60
CA PHE A 225 18.17 -2.99 -21.61
C PHE A 225 17.24 -3.73 -22.58
N MET A 226 17.68 -4.86 -23.15
CA MET A 226 16.87 -5.68 -24.05
C MET A 226 15.65 -6.26 -23.35
N GLY A 227 15.81 -6.74 -22.12
CA GLY A 227 14.71 -7.28 -21.31
C GLY A 227 13.67 -6.21 -20.98
N THR A 228 14.11 -5.01 -20.62
CA THR A 228 13.23 -3.85 -20.41
C THR A 228 12.54 -3.44 -21.72
N ALA A 229 13.27 -3.35 -22.83
CA ALA A 229 12.69 -3.03 -24.13
C ALA A 229 11.64 -4.07 -24.57
N LEU A 230 11.93 -5.36 -24.39
CA LEU A 230 10.98 -6.44 -24.66
C LEU A 230 9.77 -6.36 -23.73
N ALA A 231 9.97 -6.14 -22.43
CA ALA A 231 8.88 -5.99 -21.47
C ALA A 231 7.99 -4.77 -21.79
N LEU A 232 8.58 -3.65 -22.24
CA LEU A 232 7.85 -2.48 -22.70
C LEU A 232 7.09 -2.75 -23.99
N ALA A 233 7.69 -3.46 -24.96
CA ALA A 233 7.04 -3.83 -26.21
C ALA A 233 5.85 -4.78 -25.98
N VAL A 234 6.07 -5.83 -25.18
CA VAL A 234 5.01 -6.77 -24.75
C VAL A 234 3.94 -6.03 -23.96
N GLY A 235 4.33 -5.18 -23.01
CA GLY A 235 3.40 -4.38 -22.22
C GLY A 235 2.54 -3.43 -23.08
N ALA A 236 3.14 -2.73 -24.04
CA ALA A 236 2.45 -1.86 -24.97
C ALA A 236 1.49 -2.64 -25.87
N TYR A 237 1.92 -3.79 -26.40
CA TYR A 237 1.07 -4.66 -27.21
C TYR A 237 -0.09 -5.26 -26.39
N SER A 238 0.18 -5.76 -25.18
CA SER A 238 -0.84 -6.27 -24.25
C SER A 238 -1.83 -5.17 -23.86
N TYR A 239 -1.36 -3.93 -23.66
CA TYR A 239 -2.23 -2.79 -23.39
C TYR A 239 -3.13 -2.47 -24.59
N LYS A 240 -2.58 -2.43 -25.81
CA LYS A 240 -3.37 -2.29 -27.03
C LYS A 240 -4.44 -3.38 -27.15
N MET A 241 -4.05 -4.65 -26.97
CA MET A 241 -5.00 -5.76 -26.99
C MET A 241 -6.10 -5.61 -25.93
N TYR A 242 -5.75 -5.14 -24.74
CA TYR A 242 -6.71 -4.83 -23.69
C TYR A 242 -7.70 -3.74 -24.12
N VAL A 243 -7.21 -2.62 -24.65
CA VAL A 243 -8.04 -1.52 -25.16
C VAL A 243 -8.97 -2.00 -26.28
N ASP A 244 -8.43 -2.71 -27.28
CA ASP A 244 -9.22 -3.31 -28.38
C ASP A 244 -10.30 -4.24 -27.83
N SER A 245 -9.99 -5.03 -26.80
CA SER A 245 -10.93 -5.96 -26.18
C SER A 245 -12.00 -5.24 -25.36
N VAL A 246 -11.68 -4.12 -24.72
CA VAL A 246 -12.66 -3.29 -24.01
C VAL A 246 -13.60 -2.60 -25.00
N LEU A 247 -13.05 -1.96 -26.04
CA LEU A 247 -13.83 -1.24 -27.05
C LEU A 247 -14.71 -2.17 -27.91
N SER A 248 -14.25 -3.41 -28.17
CA SER A 248 -15.06 -4.42 -28.86
C SER A 248 -16.09 -5.12 -27.96
N GLY A 249 -16.18 -4.74 -26.69
CA GLY A 249 -17.13 -5.32 -25.73
C GLY A 249 -16.76 -6.72 -25.21
N LYS A 250 -15.59 -7.27 -25.59
CA LYS A 250 -15.09 -8.56 -25.07
C LYS A 250 -14.72 -8.49 -23.58
N ILE A 251 -14.27 -7.32 -23.13
CA ILE A 251 -14.02 -7.02 -21.72
C ILE A 251 -14.96 -5.91 -21.28
N TYR A 252 -15.97 -6.24 -20.50
CA TYR A 252 -16.93 -5.28 -19.93
C TYR A 252 -16.81 -5.13 -18.39
N GLY A 253 -15.78 -5.75 -17.78
CA GLY A 253 -15.65 -5.83 -16.33
C GLY A 253 -15.38 -4.48 -15.63
N GLY A 254 -16.22 -4.13 -14.65
CA GLY A 254 -16.04 -2.97 -13.77
C GLY A 254 -16.09 -1.62 -14.51
N ASN A 255 -15.27 -0.66 -14.07
CA ASN A 255 -15.21 0.69 -14.67
C ASN A 255 -14.35 0.74 -15.96
N ALA A 256 -13.98 -0.40 -16.55
CA ALA A 256 -13.05 -0.44 -17.68
C ALA A 256 -13.62 0.27 -18.92
N HIS A 257 -14.83 -0.09 -19.32
CA HIS A 257 -15.47 0.51 -20.50
C HIS A 257 -15.74 2.00 -20.30
N THR A 258 -16.27 2.39 -19.14
CA THR A 258 -16.58 3.80 -18.84
C THR A 258 -15.33 4.66 -18.75
N GLN A 259 -14.21 4.15 -18.22
CA GLN A 259 -12.95 4.90 -18.18
C GLN A 259 -12.32 5.03 -19.56
N ILE A 260 -12.26 3.93 -20.32
CA ILE A 260 -11.67 3.92 -21.67
C ILE A 260 -12.47 4.80 -22.64
N ALA A 261 -13.79 4.76 -22.57
CA ALA A 261 -14.66 5.59 -23.42
C ALA A 261 -14.56 7.10 -23.14
N LYS A 262 -14.03 7.50 -21.98
CA LYS A 262 -13.86 8.90 -21.58
C LYS A 262 -12.50 9.48 -21.99
N MET A 263 -11.63 8.69 -22.60
CA MET A 263 -10.30 9.14 -23.03
C MET A 263 -10.36 9.77 -24.40
N ASP A 264 -9.60 10.85 -24.58
CA ASP A 264 -9.22 11.42 -25.86
C ASP A 264 -8.39 10.40 -26.66
N ASN A 265 -7.42 9.75 -26.01
CA ASN A 265 -6.64 8.67 -26.60
C ASN A 265 -6.62 7.40 -25.72
N PRO A 266 -7.53 6.44 -25.97
CA PRO A 266 -7.59 5.14 -25.29
C PRO A 266 -6.26 4.36 -25.24
N TYR A 267 -5.39 4.55 -26.23
CA TYR A 267 -4.11 3.84 -26.34
C TYR A 267 -2.97 4.53 -25.56
N ASN A 268 -3.23 5.69 -24.94
CA ASN A 268 -2.30 6.34 -24.03
C ASN A 268 -2.47 5.83 -22.59
N VAL A 269 -1.51 5.04 -22.10
CA VAL A 269 -1.53 4.48 -20.73
C VAL A 269 -1.58 5.57 -19.66
N LEU A 270 -0.94 6.72 -19.89
CA LEU A 270 -0.93 7.82 -18.93
C LEU A 270 -2.32 8.43 -18.74
N GLU A 271 -3.13 8.41 -19.78
CA GLU A 271 -4.50 8.91 -19.73
C GLU A 271 -5.41 7.96 -18.94
N LEU A 272 -5.23 6.65 -19.11
CA LEU A 272 -5.85 5.65 -18.25
C LEU A 272 -5.45 5.80 -16.79
N LEU A 273 -4.19 6.13 -16.52
CA LEU A 273 -3.76 6.40 -15.17
C LEU A 273 -4.43 7.67 -14.61
N LYS A 274 -4.52 8.74 -15.41
CA LYS A 274 -5.17 10.01 -15.03
C LYS A 274 -6.65 9.84 -14.70
N ILE A 275 -7.41 9.13 -15.53
CA ILE A 275 -8.84 8.87 -15.30
C ILE A 275 -9.05 7.82 -14.21
N GLY A 276 -8.18 6.80 -14.14
CA GLY A 276 -8.31 5.71 -13.17
C GLY A 276 -7.83 6.05 -11.75
N ARG A 277 -6.98 7.09 -11.61
CA ARG A 277 -6.35 7.58 -10.38
C ARG A 277 -6.25 9.10 -10.43
N THR A 278 -7.40 9.77 -10.43
CA THR A 278 -7.49 11.22 -10.63
C THR A 278 -6.99 12.03 -9.44
N GLU A 279 -7.18 11.51 -8.23
CA GLU A 279 -6.97 12.24 -6.98
C GLU A 279 -5.51 12.63 -6.72
N PRO A 280 -4.47 11.81 -7.02
CA PRO A 280 -3.08 12.28 -6.98
C PRO A 280 -2.82 13.49 -7.88
N PHE A 281 -3.41 13.56 -9.07
CA PHE A 281 -3.20 14.67 -10.01
C PHE A 281 -3.88 15.94 -9.52
N VAL A 282 -5.10 15.83 -8.99
CA VAL A 282 -5.80 16.95 -8.34
C VAL A 282 -5.04 17.40 -7.10
N GLY A 283 -4.54 16.45 -6.29
CA GLY A 283 -3.71 16.73 -5.12
C GLY A 283 -2.42 17.47 -5.46
N LEU A 284 -1.80 17.21 -6.63
CA LEU A 284 -0.63 17.99 -7.06
C LEU A 284 -0.99 19.45 -7.37
N ASN A 285 -2.18 19.73 -7.88
CA ASN A 285 -2.66 21.11 -8.06
C ASN A 285 -2.90 21.75 -6.69
N ALA A 286 -3.56 21.05 -5.76
CA ALA A 286 -3.75 21.55 -4.40
C ALA A 286 -2.42 21.83 -3.68
N PHE A 287 -1.43 20.96 -3.84
CA PHE A 287 -0.10 21.17 -3.31
C PHE A 287 0.58 22.40 -3.92
N ALA A 288 0.44 22.62 -5.23
CA ALA A 288 1.03 23.79 -5.89
C ALA A 288 0.45 25.12 -5.38
N ASP A 289 -0.81 25.12 -4.94
CA ASP A 289 -1.49 26.30 -4.41
C ASP A 289 -1.08 26.62 -2.95
N SER A 290 -0.64 25.63 -2.16
CA SER A 290 -0.05 25.85 -0.82
C SER A 290 1.18 24.95 -0.56
N PRO A 291 2.33 25.23 -1.21
CA PRO A 291 3.45 24.28 -1.23
C PRO A 291 4.28 24.28 0.05
N TRP A 292 4.31 25.39 0.80
CA TRP A 292 5.23 25.55 1.93
C TRP A 292 4.72 24.90 3.20
N VAL A 293 3.47 25.21 3.57
CA VAL A 293 2.84 24.78 4.82
C VAL A 293 1.71 23.78 4.59
N GLY A 294 1.22 23.62 3.35
CA GLY A 294 0.06 22.81 3.04
C GLY A 294 -1.26 23.51 3.41
N TRP A 295 -2.35 22.75 3.38
CA TRP A 295 -3.70 23.17 3.70
C TRP A 295 -4.14 22.76 5.11
N GLY A 296 -3.35 21.90 5.78
CA GLY A 296 -3.75 21.18 6.99
C GLY A 296 -4.37 19.82 6.68
N ALA A 297 -4.28 18.88 7.62
CA ALA A 297 -4.89 17.56 7.47
C ALA A 297 -6.42 17.67 7.36
N TRP A 298 -7.03 16.94 6.41
CA TRP A 298 -8.48 16.99 6.14
C TRP A 298 -9.04 18.42 5.98
N ALA A 299 -8.28 19.31 5.35
CA ALA A 299 -8.73 20.66 5.06
C ALA A 299 -9.94 20.68 4.13
N ARG A 300 -10.86 21.62 4.38
CA ARG A 300 -12.01 21.85 3.51
C ARG A 300 -11.56 22.34 2.13
N ASP A 301 -12.20 21.85 1.10
CA ASP A 301 -12.00 22.25 -0.29
C ASP A 301 -12.63 23.63 -0.54
N PRO A 302 -11.84 24.70 -0.77
CA PRO A 302 -12.34 26.05 -0.94
C PRO A 302 -13.29 26.14 -2.16
N GLY A 303 -14.57 26.38 -1.90
CA GLY A 303 -15.58 26.51 -2.96
C GLY A 303 -15.79 25.22 -3.77
N MET A 304 -15.40 24.06 -3.25
CA MET A 304 -15.42 22.76 -3.94
C MET A 304 -14.57 22.73 -5.22
N TYR A 305 -13.52 23.56 -5.29
CA TYR A 305 -12.69 23.72 -6.48
C TYR A 305 -12.02 22.41 -6.91
N TYR A 306 -11.34 21.72 -5.99
CA TYR A 306 -10.61 20.50 -6.30
C TYR A 306 -11.53 19.30 -6.56
N ASN A 307 -12.65 19.20 -5.83
CA ASN A 307 -13.68 18.19 -6.09
C ASN A 307 -14.34 18.41 -7.46
N THR A 308 -14.57 19.67 -7.87
CA THR A 308 -15.07 19.98 -9.21
C THR A 308 -14.05 19.56 -10.28
N MET A 309 -12.77 19.89 -10.09
CA MET A 309 -11.68 19.45 -10.98
C MET A 309 -11.60 17.92 -11.10
N LEU A 310 -11.78 17.20 -9.99
CA LEU A 310 -11.81 15.75 -9.96
C LEU A 310 -12.95 15.20 -10.83
N LEU A 311 -14.17 15.73 -10.68
CA LEU A 311 -15.33 15.30 -11.47
C LEU A 311 -15.18 15.64 -12.95
N GLU A 312 -14.60 16.79 -13.28
CA GLU A 312 -14.31 17.18 -14.67
C GLU A 312 -13.35 16.20 -15.34
N ILE A 313 -12.24 15.85 -14.67
CA ILE A 313 -11.29 14.85 -15.20
C ILE A 313 -11.95 13.47 -15.34
N GLN A 314 -12.87 13.13 -14.44
CA GLN A 314 -13.63 11.89 -14.51
C GLN A 314 -14.78 11.93 -15.52
N GLY A 315 -15.03 13.07 -16.20
CA GLY A 315 -16.16 13.25 -17.10
C GLY A 315 -17.51 12.94 -16.43
N ALA A 316 -17.63 13.24 -15.14
CA ALA A 316 -18.85 13.06 -14.36
C ALA A 316 -19.69 14.35 -14.38
N ARG A 317 -21.03 14.23 -14.30
CA ARG A 317 -21.89 15.41 -14.20
C ARG A 317 -21.64 16.10 -12.87
N ILE A 318 -21.35 17.40 -12.93
CA ILE A 318 -21.15 18.26 -11.77
C ILE A 318 -22.52 18.48 -11.11
N ASP A 319 -22.83 17.69 -10.09
CA ASP A 319 -23.94 17.97 -9.18
C ASP A 319 -23.36 18.34 -7.81
N LYS A 320 -23.10 19.64 -7.63
CA LYS A 320 -22.52 20.18 -6.40
C LYS A 320 -23.39 19.92 -5.18
N CYS A 321 -24.70 19.72 -5.36
CA CYS A 321 -25.64 19.43 -4.28
C CYS A 321 -25.57 17.98 -3.78
N LYS A 322 -24.90 17.07 -4.52
CA LYS A 322 -24.73 15.65 -4.15
C LYS A 322 -23.33 15.31 -3.63
N LEU A 323 -22.41 16.26 -3.62
CA LEU A 323 -21.07 16.05 -3.08
C LEU A 323 -21.09 16.19 -1.55
N ASN A 324 -21.25 15.06 -0.86
CA ASN A 324 -21.23 15.00 0.61
C ASN A 324 -19.82 15.08 1.23
N ILE A 325 -18.75 15.18 0.42
CA ILE A 325 -17.37 15.26 0.91
C ILE A 325 -16.82 16.66 0.58
N ASP A 326 -16.65 17.49 1.60
CA ASP A 326 -16.17 18.88 1.47
C ASP A 326 -14.66 19.01 1.68
N VAL A 327 -13.90 17.92 1.60
CA VAL A 327 -12.45 17.87 1.87
C VAL A 327 -11.66 17.81 0.56
N ILE A 328 -10.46 18.40 0.55
CA ILE A 328 -9.54 18.31 -0.60
C ILE A 328 -9.25 16.83 -0.93
N PRO A 329 -9.54 16.35 -2.16
CA PRO A 329 -9.39 14.95 -2.51
C PRO A 329 -7.91 14.59 -2.72
N THR A 330 -7.37 13.74 -1.84
CA THR A 330 -5.99 13.23 -1.96
C THR A 330 -5.91 11.72 -1.72
N HIS A 331 -5.74 10.94 -2.79
CA HIS A 331 -5.43 9.49 -2.71
C HIS A 331 -3.99 9.18 -3.13
N SER A 332 -3.05 9.73 -2.38
CA SER A 332 -1.62 9.44 -2.48
C SER A 332 -0.99 9.74 -1.14
N VAL A 333 -0.13 8.85 -0.62
CA VAL A 333 0.55 9.12 0.65
C VAL A 333 1.54 10.27 0.49
N ILE A 334 2.36 10.24 -0.56
CA ILE A 334 3.38 11.27 -0.79
C ILE A 334 2.74 12.63 -1.07
N VAL A 335 1.83 12.68 -2.05
CA VAL A 335 1.15 13.95 -2.39
C VAL A 335 0.26 14.39 -1.24
N GLY A 336 -0.38 13.48 -0.52
CA GLY A 336 -1.17 13.79 0.68
C GLY A 336 -0.34 14.49 1.76
N TYR A 337 0.91 14.06 2.02
CA TYR A 337 1.77 14.74 2.99
C TYR A 337 2.14 16.15 2.50
N GLY A 338 2.32 16.33 1.19
CA GLY A 338 2.52 17.64 0.58
C GLY A 338 1.30 18.55 0.73
N VAL A 339 0.11 18.05 0.37
CA VAL A 339 -1.13 18.82 0.45
C VAL A 339 -1.46 19.19 1.89
N TYR A 340 -1.30 18.27 2.84
CA TYR A 340 -1.64 18.55 4.23
C TYR A 340 -0.59 19.39 4.93
N ASN A 341 0.70 19.08 4.75
CA ASN A 341 1.76 19.63 5.59
C ASN A 341 2.95 20.24 4.84
N GLY A 342 2.80 20.46 3.54
CA GLY A 342 3.78 21.17 2.71
C GLY A 342 4.99 20.33 2.27
N VAL A 343 5.90 21.00 1.58
CA VAL A 343 7.03 20.39 0.87
C VAL A 343 7.97 19.63 1.80
N LEU A 344 8.21 20.12 3.01
CA LEU A 344 9.09 19.46 3.97
C LEU A 344 8.51 18.12 4.43
N ALA A 345 7.21 18.05 4.69
CA ALA A 345 6.53 16.80 5.05
C ALA A 345 6.55 15.81 3.88
N MET A 346 6.29 16.29 2.66
CA MET A 346 6.40 15.48 1.44
C MET A 346 7.79 14.88 1.29
N LEU A 347 8.86 15.70 1.40
CA LEU A 347 10.24 15.23 1.27
C LEU A 347 10.63 14.22 2.35
N LEU A 348 10.25 14.46 3.60
CA LEU A 348 10.51 13.51 4.70
C LEU A 348 9.77 12.18 4.48
N SER A 349 8.53 12.22 3.97
CA SER A 349 7.79 11.00 3.61
C SER A 349 8.49 10.21 2.50
N VAL A 350 9.01 10.91 1.47
CA VAL A 350 9.80 10.31 0.38
C VAL A 350 11.07 9.68 0.92
N LEU A 351 11.78 10.33 1.85
CA LEU A 351 13.00 9.78 2.45
C LEU A 351 12.71 8.48 3.24
N ILE A 352 11.61 8.44 4.00
CA ILE A 352 11.17 7.25 4.73
C ILE A 352 10.84 6.11 3.75
N ILE A 353 10.04 6.38 2.72
CA ILE A 353 9.65 5.38 1.72
C ILE A 353 10.88 4.89 0.94
N ALA A 354 11.75 5.80 0.50
CA ALA A 354 12.98 5.48 -0.23
C ALA A 354 13.94 4.61 0.59
N PHE A 355 14.00 4.81 1.90
CA PHE A 355 14.75 3.94 2.80
C PHE A 355 14.26 2.49 2.74
N PHE A 356 12.95 2.25 2.87
CA PHE A 356 12.41 0.89 2.78
C PHE A 356 12.53 0.30 1.37
N ILE A 357 12.33 1.09 0.31
CA ILE A 357 12.57 0.64 -1.06
C ILE A 357 14.02 0.18 -1.23
N ARG A 358 14.99 0.96 -0.73
CA ARG A 358 16.42 0.60 -0.75
C ARG A 358 16.67 -0.72 -0.01
N CYS A 359 16.13 -0.88 1.21
CA CYS A 359 16.24 -2.13 1.97
C CYS A 359 15.69 -3.32 1.17
N GLY A 360 14.51 -3.16 0.55
CA GLY A 360 13.87 -4.20 -0.25
C GLY A 360 14.68 -4.60 -1.48
N VAL A 361 15.21 -3.62 -2.23
CA VAL A 361 16.06 -3.86 -3.40
C VAL A 361 17.37 -4.57 -3.01
N ILE A 362 17.98 -4.21 -1.88
CA ILE A 362 19.17 -4.91 -1.39
C ILE A 362 18.83 -6.36 -1.01
N ALA A 363 17.71 -6.57 -0.31
CA ALA A 363 17.26 -7.90 0.10
C ALA A 363 16.93 -8.82 -1.09
N LEU A 364 16.37 -8.28 -2.18
CA LEU A 364 16.05 -9.03 -3.40
C LEU A 364 17.29 -9.60 -4.12
N ARG A 365 18.49 -9.13 -3.81
CA ARG A 365 19.73 -9.68 -4.39
C ARG A 365 20.02 -11.11 -3.94
N ARG A 366 19.38 -11.57 -2.86
CA ARG A 366 19.50 -12.95 -2.37
C ARG A 366 18.16 -13.65 -2.48
N GLN A 367 18.15 -14.79 -3.16
CA GLN A 367 16.96 -15.64 -3.21
C GLN A 367 16.68 -16.22 -1.82
N SER A 368 15.44 -16.09 -1.36
CA SER A 368 14.98 -16.66 -0.10
C SER A 368 13.54 -17.16 -0.18
N ILE A 369 13.09 -17.90 0.83
CA ILE A 369 11.68 -18.29 0.99
C ILE A 369 10.72 -17.08 1.06
N PHE A 370 11.24 -15.89 1.32
CA PHE A 370 10.46 -14.66 1.41
C PHE A 370 10.43 -13.85 0.12
N SER A 371 10.99 -14.35 -0.99
CA SER A 371 11.12 -13.58 -2.25
C SER A 371 9.78 -13.01 -2.73
N PHE A 372 8.70 -13.80 -2.65
CA PHE A 372 7.34 -13.36 -3.02
C PHE A 372 6.77 -12.34 -2.01
N VAL A 373 6.95 -12.57 -0.70
CA VAL A 373 6.54 -11.59 0.35
C VAL A 373 7.23 -10.26 0.15
N LEU A 374 8.55 -10.31 -0.06
CA LEU A 374 9.39 -9.14 -0.23
C LEU A 374 8.98 -8.36 -1.47
N THR A 375 8.77 -9.05 -2.60
CA THR A 375 8.36 -8.40 -3.84
C THR A 375 6.96 -7.81 -3.71
N SER A 376 5.99 -8.55 -3.16
CA SER A 376 4.63 -8.02 -2.95
C SER A 376 4.62 -6.82 -2.01
N SER A 377 5.43 -6.85 -0.95
CA SER A 377 5.56 -5.73 -0.01
C SER A 377 6.22 -4.52 -0.66
N LEU A 378 7.24 -4.74 -1.51
CA LEU A 378 7.96 -3.67 -2.19
C LEU A 378 7.10 -2.99 -3.26
N ILE A 379 6.43 -3.77 -4.11
CA ILE A 379 5.53 -3.24 -5.14
C ILE A 379 4.28 -2.63 -4.50
N GLY A 380 3.73 -3.26 -3.46
CA GLY A 380 2.63 -2.70 -2.67
C GLY A 380 3.02 -1.36 -2.05
N LEU A 381 4.21 -1.25 -1.44
CA LEU A 381 4.73 0.00 -0.89
C LEU A 381 4.81 1.09 -1.96
N ILE A 382 5.39 0.80 -3.13
CA ILE A 382 5.51 1.77 -4.23
C ILE A 382 4.12 2.20 -4.72
N TRP A 383 3.23 1.23 -4.96
CA TRP A 383 1.87 1.48 -5.44
C TRP A 383 1.07 2.33 -4.46
N ASP A 384 1.04 1.95 -3.19
CA ASP A 384 0.26 2.64 -2.17
C ASP A 384 0.84 4.02 -1.82
N SER A 385 2.16 4.19 -1.95
CA SER A 385 2.80 5.52 -1.80
C SER A 385 2.25 6.53 -2.80
N LEU A 386 1.90 6.07 -4.00
CA LEU A 386 1.43 6.90 -5.09
C LEU A 386 -0.10 6.99 -5.17
N PHE A 387 -0.84 5.93 -4.79
CA PHE A 387 -2.26 5.78 -5.14
C PHE A 387 -3.19 5.38 -3.98
N SER A 388 -2.69 5.39 -2.74
CA SER A 388 -3.47 5.07 -1.54
C SER A 388 -3.56 6.28 -0.60
N PRO A 389 -4.65 6.40 0.19
CA PRO A 389 -4.83 7.53 1.09
C PRO A 389 -3.79 7.51 2.21
N ILE A 390 -3.49 8.68 2.80
CA ILE A 390 -2.54 8.83 3.91
C ILE A 390 -2.82 7.85 5.06
N SER A 391 -4.10 7.57 5.36
CA SER A 391 -4.51 6.66 6.42
C SER A 391 -3.97 5.23 6.26
N SER A 392 -3.61 4.83 5.04
CA SER A 392 -2.95 3.54 4.76
C SER A 392 -1.59 3.39 5.45
N MET A 393 -0.91 4.50 5.78
CA MET A 393 0.35 4.49 6.54
C MET A 393 0.24 3.74 7.86
N ARG A 394 -0.89 3.87 8.56
CA ARG A 394 -1.12 3.21 9.85
C ARG A 394 -1.46 1.72 9.74
N PHE A 395 -1.82 1.26 8.55
CA PHE A 395 -2.31 -0.10 8.32
C PHE A 395 -1.33 -0.84 7.40
N GLN A 396 -1.51 -0.74 6.09
CA GLN A 396 -0.76 -1.51 5.09
C GLN A 396 0.76 -1.26 5.16
N PHE A 397 1.18 0.00 5.34
CA PHE A 397 2.61 0.34 5.39
C PHE A 397 3.33 -0.26 6.59
N VAL A 398 2.64 -0.44 7.72
CA VAL A 398 3.21 -1.11 8.89
C VAL A 398 3.71 -2.50 8.51
N LEU A 399 2.89 -3.25 7.76
CA LEU A 399 3.23 -4.58 7.29
C LEU A 399 4.35 -4.53 6.25
N TYR A 400 4.28 -3.61 5.29
CA TYR A 400 5.34 -3.44 4.28
C TYR A 400 6.69 -3.14 4.92
N PHE A 401 6.72 -2.14 5.81
CA PHE A 401 7.92 -1.73 6.53
C PHE A 401 8.50 -2.87 7.38
N ALA A 402 7.66 -3.54 8.17
CA ALA A 402 8.11 -4.63 9.04
C ALA A 402 8.64 -5.83 8.23
N CYS A 403 7.90 -6.27 7.20
CA CYS A 403 8.33 -7.38 6.34
C CYS A 403 9.63 -7.05 5.61
N ILE A 404 9.70 -5.90 4.93
CA ILE A 404 10.88 -5.49 4.16
C ILE A 404 12.10 -5.40 5.06
N TYR A 405 11.98 -4.72 6.21
CA TYR A 405 13.12 -4.50 7.09
C TYR A 405 13.60 -5.78 7.78
N TYR A 406 12.66 -6.63 8.24
CA TYR A 406 13.01 -7.93 8.81
C TYR A 406 13.75 -8.79 7.80
N ILE A 407 13.20 -8.95 6.59
CA ILE A 407 13.83 -9.76 5.53
C ILE A 407 15.20 -9.18 5.16
N TYR A 408 15.31 -7.87 5.02
CA TYR A 408 16.58 -7.18 4.76
C TYR A 408 17.65 -7.51 5.80
N LYS A 409 17.35 -7.37 7.09
CA LYS A 409 18.29 -7.72 8.16
C LYS A 409 18.66 -9.20 8.13
N MET A 410 17.69 -10.09 7.92
CA MET A 410 17.99 -11.52 7.81
C MET A 410 18.92 -11.83 6.64
N MET A 411 18.75 -11.15 5.50
CA MET A 411 19.61 -11.34 4.32
C MET A 411 21.01 -10.72 4.45
N GLN A 412 21.23 -9.82 5.42
CA GLN A 412 22.57 -9.31 5.76
C GLN A 412 23.42 -10.31 6.55
N TYR A 413 22.79 -11.27 7.23
CA TYR A 413 23.46 -12.31 8.02
C TYR A 413 23.24 -13.69 7.37
N PRO A 414 23.93 -14.00 6.26
CA PRO A 414 23.67 -15.20 5.47
C PRO A 414 23.83 -16.50 6.26
N ASP A 415 24.78 -16.57 7.20
CA ASP A 415 24.95 -17.76 8.04
C ASP A 415 23.73 -18.01 8.94
N LEU A 416 23.13 -16.94 9.46
CA LEU A 416 21.92 -17.01 10.26
C LEU A 416 20.71 -17.40 9.39
N ALA A 417 20.59 -16.79 8.21
CA ALA A 417 19.55 -17.11 7.25
C ALA A 417 19.61 -18.57 6.78
N TYR A 418 20.83 -19.10 6.56
CA TYR A 418 21.04 -20.50 6.21
C TYR A 418 20.67 -21.44 7.35
N ARG A 419 21.12 -21.15 8.59
CA ARG A 419 20.72 -21.91 9.79
C ARG A 419 19.20 -21.95 9.99
N TYR A 420 18.51 -20.90 9.57
CA TYR A 420 17.04 -20.83 9.63
C TYR A 420 16.33 -21.42 8.42
N GLY A 421 17.06 -21.95 7.43
CA GLY A 421 16.50 -22.55 6.23
C GLY A 421 15.90 -21.53 5.25
N TYR A 422 16.20 -20.24 5.42
CA TYR A 422 15.66 -19.17 4.58
C TYR A 422 16.33 -19.13 3.21
N ILE A 423 17.61 -19.51 3.16
CA ILE A 423 18.44 -19.58 1.95
C ILE A 423 19.12 -20.95 1.86
N GLU A 424 19.56 -21.34 0.67
CA GLU A 424 20.34 -22.58 0.46
C GLU A 424 21.85 -22.31 0.54
N LYS A 425 22.64 -23.36 0.79
CA LYS A 425 24.10 -23.26 1.00
C LYS A 425 24.82 -22.70 -0.23
N ASP A 426 24.27 -22.93 -1.41
CA ASP A 426 24.81 -22.49 -2.71
C ASP A 426 24.47 -21.02 -3.05
N ASN A 427 23.81 -20.28 -2.15
CA ASN A 427 23.49 -18.85 -2.28
C ASN A 427 24.44 -17.93 -1.48
N GLN A 428 25.58 -18.45 -1.01
CA GLN A 428 26.71 -17.65 -0.50
C GLN A 428 27.50 -17.06 -1.66
#